data_AF-A0A6P0XEK5-F1
#
_entry.id   AF-A0A6P0XEK5-F1
#
_cell.length_a   1.000
_cell.length_b   1.000
_cell.length_c   1.000
_cell.angle_alpha   90.00
_cell.angle_beta   90.00
_cell.angle_gamma   90.00
#
_symmetry.space_group_name_H-M   'P 1'
#
loop_
_entity.id
_entity.type
_entity.pdbx_description
1 polymer ?
#
loop_
_entity_poly.entity_id
_entity_poly.type
_entity_poly.pdbx_seq_one_letter_code
_entity_poly.pdbx_strand_id
1 'polypeptide(L)'
;MIDQVLIIGGHGRIGSSVARDLATYTNSEITITGRKPEANIKEIPIPGVKYLTLDLADKERVKNTIHSDSKSAGSLVIHCAG
;
A
#
# COMPACT_ATOMS: atom_id res chain seq x y z
N MET A 1 -11.31 5.92 -15.13
CA MET A 1 -10.28 6.55 -14.29
C MET A 1 -9.63 5.43 -13.50
N ILE A 2 -8.31 5.39 -13.40
CA ILE A 2 -7.60 4.39 -12.58
C ILE A 2 -7.24 5.10 -11.28
N ASP A 3 -7.78 4.60 -10.17
CA ASP A 3 -7.50 5.18 -8.86
C ASP A 3 -6.18 4.62 -8.32
N GLN A 4 -5.35 5.48 -7.72
CA GLN A 4 -4.15 5.06 -7.01
C GLN A 4 -4.48 4.85 -5.54
N VAL A 5 -4.13 3.68 -5.01
CA VAL A 5 -4.45 3.31 -3.63
C VAL A 5 -3.18 2.95 -2.88
N LEU A 6 -2.87 3.73 -1.85
CA LEU A 6 -1.81 3.45 -0.88
C LEU A 6 -2.39 2.83 0.40
N ILE A 7 -1.94 1.63 0.74
CA ILE A 7 -2.37 0.92 1.95
C ILE A 7 -1.23 0.87 2.96
N ILE A 8 -1.34 1.70 4.01
CA ILE A 8 -0.41 1.70 5.13
C ILE A 8 -0.67 0.47 6.01
N GLY A 9 0.34 -0.37 6.22
CA GLY A 9 0.16 -1.66 6.91
C GLY A 9 -0.50 -2.75 6.06
N GLY A 10 -0.45 -2.61 4.73
CA GLY A 10 -1.05 -3.57 3.78
C GLY A 10 -0.47 -4.99 3.81
N HIS A 11 0.69 -5.22 4.44
CA HIS A 11 1.21 -6.58 4.71
C HIS A 11 0.59 -7.23 5.97
N GLY A 12 -0.16 -6.46 6.78
CA GLY A 12 -0.84 -6.98 7.97
C GLY A 12 -2.03 -7.87 7.61
N ARG A 13 -2.64 -8.49 8.63
CA ARG A 13 -3.82 -9.37 8.45
C ARG A 13 -4.98 -8.62 7.79
N ILE A 14 -5.30 -7.43 8.30
CA ILE A 14 -6.41 -6.60 7.78
C ILE A 14 -6.01 -5.98 6.44
N GLY A 15 -4.85 -5.31 6.40
CA GLY A 15 -4.41 -4.60 5.20
C GLY A 15 -4.26 -5.49 3.96
N SER A 16 -3.84 -6.76 4.12
CA SER A 16 -3.73 -7.70 3.01
C SER A 16 -5.09 -8.19 2.50
N SER A 17 -6.09 -8.30 3.38
CA SER A 17 -7.47 -8.58 2.98
C SER A 17 -8.04 -7.43 2.15
N VAL A 18 -7.87 -6.19 2.63
CA VAL A 18 -8.31 -4.99 1.90
C VAL A 18 -7.62 -4.90 0.53
N ALA A 19 -6.31 -5.11 0.48
CA ALA A 19 -5.55 -5.09 -0.76
C ALA A 19 -6.04 -6.16 -1.75
N ARG A 20 -6.41 -7.36 -1.26
CA ARG A 20 -6.90 -8.45 -2.10
C ARG A 20 -8.28 -8.14 -2.68
N ASP A 21 -9.18 -7.59 -1.87
CA ASP A 21 -10.52 -7.21 -2.34
C ASP A 21 -10.43 -6.12 -3.40
N LEU A 22 -9.63 -5.08 -3.15
CA LEU A 22 -9.41 -4.02 -4.13
C LEU A 22 -8.80 -4.54 -5.42
N ALA A 23 -7.77 -5.40 -5.35
CA ALA A 23 -7.15 -5.99 -6.53
C ALA A 23 -8.11 -6.90 -7.32
N THR A 24 -9.11 -7.49 -6.66
CA THR A 24 -10.08 -8.41 -7.28
C THR A 24 -11.23 -7.67 -7.94
N TYR A 25 -11.72 -6.59 -7.30
CA TYR A 25 -12.99 -5.96 -7.67
C TYR A 25 -12.84 -4.57 -8.27
N THR A 26 -11.61 -4.06 -8.42
CA THR A 26 -11.34 -2.74 -8.99
C THR A 26 -10.19 -2.81 -9.98
N ASN A 27 -10.10 -1.81 -10.85
CA ASN A 27 -8.95 -1.60 -11.73
C ASN A 27 -7.96 -0.57 -11.14
N SER A 28 -7.81 -0.55 -9.82
CA SER A 28 -6.92 0.40 -9.13
C SER A 28 -5.46 -0.03 -9.17
N GLU A 29 -4.55 0.95 -9.17
CA GLU A 29 -3.13 0.71 -8.90
C GLU A 29 -2.88 0.70 -7.40
N ILE A 30 -2.52 -0.46 -6.85
CA ILE A 30 -2.43 -0.64 -5.40
C ILE A 30 -0.97 -0.76 -4.97
N THR A 31 -0.59 0.05 -3.97
CA THR A 31 0.68 -0.05 -3.26
C THR A 31 0.40 -0.39 -1.79
N ILE A 32 0.90 -1.53 -1.31
CA ILE A 32 0.86 -1.89 0.11
C ILE A 32 2.20 -1.55 0.77
N THR A 33 2.16 -1.26 2.06
CA THR A 33 3.38 -1.03 2.84
C THR A 33 3.55 -1.98 4.01
N GLY A 34 4.79 -2.10 4.47
CA GLY A 34 5.15 -2.75 5.73
C GLY A 34 6.60 -2.50 6.10
N ARG A 35 6.99 -3.00 7.28
CA ARG A 35 8.35 -2.78 7.84
C ARG A 35 9.41 -3.73 7.27
N LYS A 36 9.02 -4.83 6.63
CA LYS A 36 9.97 -5.83 6.16
C LYS A 36 10.54 -5.39 4.81
N PRO A 37 11.86 -5.47 4.59
CA PRO A 37 12.45 -5.25 3.27
C PRO A 37 11.84 -6.19 2.24
N GLU A 38 11.67 -5.72 1.00
CA GLU A 38 11.05 -6.51 -0.09
C GLU A 38 11.78 -7.83 -0.34
N ALA A 39 13.11 -7.83 -0.23
CA ALA A 39 13.96 -9.02 -0.35
C ALA A 39 13.64 -10.12 0.66
N ASN A 40 12.95 -9.78 1.77
CA ASN A 40 12.54 -10.71 2.81
C ASN A 40 11.06 -11.13 2.69
N ILE A 41 10.37 -10.69 1.64
CA ILE A 41 8.99 -11.03 1.35
C ILE A 41 9.01 -12.18 0.37
N LYS A 42 8.75 -13.39 0.86
CA LYS A 42 8.79 -14.61 0.05
C LYS A 42 7.74 -14.60 -1.08
N GLU A 43 6.64 -13.88 -0.89
CA GLU A 43 5.60 -13.63 -1.89
C GLU A 43 4.77 -12.42 -1.43
N ILE A 44 4.55 -11.44 -2.29
CA ILE A 44 3.42 -10.52 -2.13
C ILE A 44 2.20 -11.34 -2.57
N PRO A 45 1.29 -11.74 -1.66
CA PRO A 45 0.29 -12.77 -1.95
C PRO A 45 -0.88 -12.27 -2.82
N ILE A 46 -0.67 -11.20 -3.59
CA ILE A 46 -1.68 -10.48 -4.35
C ILE A 46 -1.06 -10.05 -5.68
N PRO A 47 -1.42 -10.71 -6.80
CA PRO A 47 -0.96 -10.34 -8.13
C PRO A 47 -1.28 -8.87 -8.45
N GLY A 48 -0.35 -8.18 -9.10
CA GLY A 48 -0.55 -6.78 -9.53
C GLY A 48 -0.42 -5.73 -8.42
N VAL A 49 -0.17 -6.12 -7.17
CA VAL A 49 0.03 -5.19 -6.05
C VAL A 49 1.52 -4.89 -5.85
N LYS A 50 1.86 -3.61 -5.76
CA LYS A 50 3.21 -3.14 -5.46
C LYS A 50 3.45 -3.17 -3.94
N TYR A 51 4.67 -3.46 -3.53
CA TYR A 51 5.08 -3.30 -2.14
C TYR A 51 5.97 -2.06 -2.00
N LEU A 52 5.95 -1.45 -0.82
CA LEU A 52 6.88 -0.41 -0.43
C LEU A 52 7.26 -0.60 1.04
N THR A 53 8.55 -0.72 1.31
CA THR A 53 9.03 -0.75 2.70
C THR A 53 8.82 0.63 3.33
N LEU A 54 8.09 0.69 4.44
CA LEU A 54 7.78 1.91 5.19
C LEU A 54 7.68 1.60 6.69
N ASP A 55 8.42 2.38 7.48
CA ASP A 55 8.27 2.42 8.94
C ASP A 55 7.55 3.72 9.33
N LEU A 56 6.51 3.60 10.15
CA LEU A 56 5.73 4.75 10.61
C LEU A 56 6.50 5.62 11.60
N ALA A 57 7.58 5.11 12.20
CA ALA A 57 8.50 5.91 13.00
C ALA A 57 9.23 6.97 12.15
N ASP A 58 9.42 6.72 10.85
CA ASP A 58 10.02 7.65 9.89
C ASP A 58 8.95 8.60 9.31
N LYS A 59 8.60 9.62 10.11
CA LYS A 59 7.52 10.58 9.79
C LYS A 59 7.75 11.31 8.47
N GLU A 60 8.99 11.67 8.15
CA GLU A 60 9.31 12.36 6.90
C GLU A 60 9.07 11.45 5.70
N ARG A 61 9.48 10.18 5.79
CA ARG A 61 9.22 9.21 4.74
C ARG A 61 7.72 8.94 4.57
N VAL A 62 6.96 8.79 5.66
CA VAL A 62 5.49 8.65 5.60
C VAL A 62 4.85 9.82 4.87
N LYS A 63 5.21 11.05 5.25
CA LYS A 63 4.70 12.27 4.64
C LYS A 63 5.01 12.32 3.14
N ASN A 64 6.25 12.02 2.76
CA ASN A 64 6.69 12.02 1.37
C ASN A 64 6.00 10.93 0.55
N THR A 65 5.76 9.75 1.12
CA THR A 65 5.02 8.67 0.45
C THR A 65 3.57 9.09 0.18
N ILE A 66 2.84 9.59 1.20
CA ILE A 66 1.46 10.05 1.04
C ILE A 66 1.37 11.18 0.02
N HIS A 67 2.29 12.16 0.09
CA HIS A 67 2.29 13.29 -0.83
C HIS A 67 2.61 12.86 -2.28
N SER A 68 3.48 11.87 -2.47
CA SER A 68 3.81 11.36 -3.81
C SER A 68 2.64 10.61 -4.42
N ASP A 69 1.93 9.82 -3.62
CA ASP A 69 0.72 9.09 -4.02
C ASP A 69 -0.40 10.08 -4.38
N SER A 70 -0.64 11.09 -3.53
CA SER A 70 -1.72 12.08 -3.68
C SER A 70 -1.60 13.03 -4.88
N LYS A 71 -0.51 12.98 -5.65
CA LYS A 71 -0.31 13.84 -6.83
C LYS A 71 -1.12 13.39 -8.04
N SER A 72 -1.65 12.17 -8.05
CA SER A 72 -2.53 11.70 -9.10
C SER A 72 -3.99 12.07 -8.79
N ALA A 73 -4.75 12.47 -9.80
CA ALA A 73 -6.21 12.61 -9.63
C ALA A 73 -6.80 11.22 -9.35
N GLY A 74 -7.59 11.08 -8.27
CA GLY A 74 -8.14 9.78 -7.84
C GLY A 74 -7.23 8.99 -6.88
N SER A 75 -6.57 9.67 -5.95
CA SER A 75 -5.69 9.02 -4.94
C SER A 75 -6.42 8.75 -3.62
N LEU A 76 -6.25 7.55 -3.05
CA LEU A 76 -6.84 7.11 -1.79
C LEU A 76 -5.76 6.50 -0.87
N VAL A 77 -5.69 6.99 0.37
CA VAL A 77 -4.85 6.40 1.41
C VAL A 77 -5.70 5.63 2.42
N ILE A 78 -5.40 4.34 2.60
CA ILE A 78 -6.03 3.47 3.60
C ILE A 78 -5.01 3.14 4.68
N HIS A 79 -5.34 3.46 5.94
CA HIS A 79 -4.48 3.16 7.08
C HIS A 79 -4.97 1.91 7.83
N CYS A 80 -4.22 0.81 7.72
CA CYS A 80 -4.49 -0.47 8.37
C CYS A 80 -3.42 -0.87 9.40
N ALA A 81 -2.49 0.03 9.73
CA ALA A 81 -1.46 -0.25 10.72
C ALA A 81 -2.00 -0.06 12.14
N GLY A 82 -1.50 -0.90 13.05
CA GLY A 82 -1.69 -0.80 14.49
C GLY A 82 -0.42 -1.20 15.22
#